data_AF-A0A8T3PW52-F1
#
_entry.id   AF-A0A8T3PW52-F1
#
_cell.length_a   1.000
_cell.length_b   1.000
_cell.length_c   1.000
_cell.angle_alpha   90.00
_cell.angle_beta   90.00
_cell.angle_gamma   90.00
#
_symmetry.space_group_name_H-M   'P 1'
#
loop_
_entity.id
_entity.type
_entity.pdbx_description
1 polymer ?
#
loop_
_entity_poly.entity_id
_entity_poly.type
_entity_poly.pdbx_seq_one_letter_code
_entity_poly.pdbx_strand_id
1 'polypeptide(L)'
;MAYNNPEADRLIIRIRQEYDPERQRALAHRLHRIIGEDQPYNFLYTPRATRVLDKKIVIVERDARGQERYVKIYPTKGGTISYYFNKWRKLAFTPEF
;
A
#
# COMPACT_ATOMS: atom_id res chain seq x y z
N MET A 1 -10.11 25.97 14.41
CA MET A 1 -11.02 25.00 13.77
C MET A 1 -10.46 23.63 14.02
N ALA A 2 -11.09 22.85 14.90
CA ALA A 2 -10.70 21.48 15.19
C ALA A 2 -11.94 20.62 15.02
N TYR A 3 -11.88 19.66 14.10
CA TYR A 3 -12.90 18.64 13.97
C TYR A 3 -12.92 17.80 15.25
N ASN A 4 -14.09 17.64 15.85
CA ASN A 4 -14.28 16.90 17.09
C ASN A 4 -15.49 16.00 16.94
N ASN A 5 -15.24 14.71 16.75
CA ASN A 5 -16.26 13.68 16.70
C ASN A 5 -15.82 12.52 17.60
N PRO A 6 -16.44 12.36 18.80
CA PRO A 6 -16.07 11.30 19.74
C PRO A 6 -16.19 9.88 19.17
N GLU A 7 -17.07 9.67 18.20
CA GLU A 7 -17.19 8.38 17.52
C GLU A 7 -15.99 8.13 16.59
N ALA A 8 -15.56 9.15 15.84
CA ALA A 8 -14.38 9.06 15.00
C ALA A 8 -13.13 8.75 15.83
N ASP A 9 -12.93 9.43 16.97
CA ASP A 9 -11.81 9.19 17.87
C ASP A 9 -11.80 7.76 18.43
N ARG A 10 -12.97 7.26 18.87
CA ARG A 10 -13.13 5.87 19.33
C ARG A 10 -12.78 4.87 18.23
N LEU A 11 -13.21 5.11 17.00
CA LEU A 11 -12.90 4.25 15.86
C LEU A 11 -11.40 4.25 15.55
N ILE A 12 -10.74 5.40 15.57
CA ILE A 12 -9.29 5.52 15.34
C ILE A 12 -8.50 4.69 16.36
N ILE A 13 -8.84 4.78 17.64
CA ILE A 13 -8.19 3.99 18.70
C ILE A 13 -8.42 2.50 18.46
N ARG A 14 -9.66 2.10 18.17
CA ARG A 14 -10.01 0.69 17.97
C ARG A 14 -9.33 0.08 16.74
N ILE A 15 -9.24 0.80 15.62
CA ILE A 15 -8.55 0.36 14.39
C ILE A 15 -7.09 0.02 14.67
N ARG A 16 -6.41 0.80 15.54
CA ARG A 16 -5.01 0.57 15.92
C ARG A 16 -4.81 -0.65 16.82
N GLN A 17 -5.84 -1.07 17.55
CA GLN A 17 -5.80 -2.20 18.49
C GLN A 17 -6.38 -3.49 17.89
N GLU A 18 -7.06 -3.42 16.75
CA GLU A 18 -7.64 -4.58 16.08
C GLU A 18 -6.59 -5.36 15.28
N TYR A 19 -6.44 -6.64 15.59
CA TYR A 19 -5.48 -7.54 14.94
C TYR A 19 -6.11 -8.34 13.79
N ASP A 20 -7.44 -8.49 13.76
CA ASP A 20 -8.15 -9.14 12.66
C ASP A 20 -8.24 -8.18 11.45
N PRO A 21 -7.67 -8.53 10.28
CA PRO A 21 -7.65 -7.64 9.13
C PRO A 21 -9.03 -7.31 8.56
N GLU A 22 -9.99 -8.24 8.62
CA GLU A 22 -11.34 -8.00 8.10
C GLU A 22 -12.10 -7.02 8.99
N ARG A 23 -11.99 -7.21 10.30
CA ARG A 23 -12.59 -6.31 11.29
C ARG A 23 -11.97 -4.93 11.23
N GLN A 24 -10.64 -4.86 11.09
CA GLN A 24 -9.94 -3.59 10.94
C GLN A 24 -10.42 -2.84 9.69
N ARG A 25 -10.59 -3.54 8.55
CA ARG A 25 -11.15 -2.95 7.32
C ARG A 25 -12.58 -2.44 7.51
N ALA A 26 -13.43 -3.23 8.15
CA ALA A 26 -14.82 -2.83 8.41
C ALA A 26 -14.90 -1.57 9.28
N LEU A 27 -14.06 -1.48 10.33
CA LEU A 27 -13.95 -0.30 11.19
C LEU A 27 -13.44 0.92 10.41
N ALA A 28 -12.43 0.75 9.55
CA ALA A 28 -11.92 1.82 8.69
C ALA A 28 -13.01 2.33 7.73
N HIS A 29 -13.77 1.44 7.07
CA HIS A 29 -14.88 1.85 6.21
C HIS A 29 -15.93 2.67 6.96
N ARG A 30 -16.25 2.30 8.21
CA ARG A 30 -17.18 3.06 9.06
C ARG A 30 -16.63 4.46 9.36
N LEU A 31 -15.36 4.57 9.72
CA LEU A 31 -14.70 5.87 9.95
C LEU A 31 -14.74 6.74 8.68
N HIS A 32 -14.41 6.18 7.52
CA HIS A 32 -14.45 6.88 6.25
C HIS A 32 -15.86 7.37 5.89
N ARG A 33 -16.91 6.62 6.24
CA ARG A 33 -18.31 7.06 6.06
C ARG A 33 -18.62 8.31 6.88
N ILE A 34 -18.27 8.29 8.18
CA ILE A 34 -18.48 9.43 9.08
C ILE A 34 -17.74 10.66 8.56
N ILE A 35 -16.46 10.54 8.18
CA ILE A 35 -15.69 11.67 7.64
C ILE A 35 -16.30 12.17 6.31
N GLY A 36 -16.80 11.27 5.47
CA GLY A 36 -17.46 11.63 4.22
C GLY A 36 -18.79 12.38 4.42
N GLU A 37 -19.53 12.05 5.47
CA GLU A 37 -20.77 12.72 5.88
C GLU A 37 -20.50 14.07 6.55
N ASP A 38 -19.54 14.12 7.48
CA ASP A 38 -19.20 15.33 8.24
C ASP A 38 -18.41 16.36 7.40
N GLN A 39 -17.81 15.93 6.29
CA GLN A 39 -17.00 16.74 5.37
C GLN A 39 -16.06 17.76 6.08
N PRO A 40 -15.27 17.37 7.11
CA PRO A 40 -14.36 18.30 7.78
C PRO A 40 -13.28 18.83 6.85
N TYR A 41 -13.01 18.11 5.76
CA TYR A 41 -12.26 18.54 4.59
C TYR A 41 -12.81 17.83 3.35
N ASN A 42 -12.63 18.45 2.18
CA ASN A 42 -13.08 17.87 0.92
C ASN A 42 -11.97 17.03 0.27
N PHE A 43 -12.23 15.75 0.03
CA PHE A 43 -11.30 14.86 -0.67
C PHE A 43 -11.38 15.09 -2.18
N LEU A 44 -10.40 15.80 -2.74
CA LEU A 44 -10.41 16.12 -4.17
C LEU A 44 -9.89 14.98 -5.06
N TYR A 45 -8.69 14.49 -4.78
CA TYR A 45 -8.07 13.40 -5.53
C TYR A 45 -6.86 12.82 -4.79
N THR A 46 -6.46 11.59 -5.17
CA THR A 46 -5.18 11.00 -4.78
C THR A 46 -4.18 11.22 -5.91
N PRO A 47 -3.00 11.84 -5.67
CA PRO A 47 -2.01 12.09 -6.71
C PRO A 47 -1.47 10.77 -7.27
N ARG A 48 -1.38 10.68 -8.60
CA ARG A 48 -0.71 9.58 -9.28
C ARG A 48 0.78 9.90 -9.38
N ALA A 49 1.64 8.95 -9.00
CA ALA A 49 3.07 9.08 -9.16
C ALA A 49 3.55 8.31 -10.40
N THR A 50 4.15 9.02 -11.35
CA THR A 50 4.85 8.39 -12.48
C THR A 50 6.24 7.98 -12.03
N ARG A 51 6.56 6.69 -12.13
CA ARG A 51 7.87 6.15 -11.75
C ARG A 51 8.50 5.50 -12.96
N VAL A 52 9.74 5.87 -13.27
CA VAL A 52 10.53 5.27 -14.33
C VAL A 52 11.52 4.30 -13.69
N LEU A 53 11.52 3.05 -14.15
CA LEU A 53 12.44 2.01 -13.72
C LEU A 53 13.11 1.40 -14.95
N ASP A 54 14.40 1.11 -14.82
CA ASP A 54 15.15 0.36 -15.82
C ASP A 54 14.60 -1.07 -15.90
N LYS A 55 14.35 -1.58 -17.12
CA LYS A 55 13.81 -2.94 -17.36
C LYS A 55 14.68 -4.05 -16.75
N LYS A 56 15.96 -3.75 -16.49
CA LYS A 56 16.92 -4.68 -15.87
C LYS A 56 16.77 -4.81 -14.36
N ILE A 57 15.96 -3.97 -13.71
CA ILE A 57 15.71 -4.04 -12.27
C ILE A 57 14.56 -5.03 -12.02
N VAL A 58 14.87 -6.10 -11.29
CA VAL A 58 13.92 -7.19 -11.00
C VAL A 58 13.90 -7.54 -9.53
N ILE A 59 12.82 -8.19 -9.11
CA ILE A 59 12.72 -8.86 -7.81
C ILE A 59 13.28 -10.27 -7.98
N VAL A 60 14.24 -10.64 -7.13
CA VAL A 60 14.79 -11.99 -7.04
C VAL A 60 14.04 -12.74 -5.96
N GLU A 61 13.29 -13.75 -6.38
CA GLU A 61 12.68 -14.73 -5.49
C GLU A 61 13.51 -16.01 -5.51
N ARG A 62 13.69 -16.63 -4.35
CA ARG A 62 14.34 -17.94 -4.25
C ARG A 62 13.25 -18.98 -4.08
N ASP A 63 13.19 -19.92 -5.01
CA ASP A 63 12.28 -21.06 -4.89
C ASP A 63 12.77 -22.02 -3.77
N ALA A 64 11.92 -22.97 -3.35
CA ALA A 64 12.24 -23.95 -2.30
C ALA A 64 13.50 -24.78 -2.62
N ARG A 65 13.92 -24.84 -3.88
CA ARG A 65 15.13 -25.51 -4.37
C ARG A 65 16.37 -24.61 -4.44
N GLY A 66 16.27 -23.36 -3.99
CA GLY A 66 17.36 -22.37 -4.03
C GLY A 66 17.60 -21.75 -5.41
N GLN A 67 16.78 -22.08 -6.42
CA GLN A 67 16.88 -21.50 -7.75
C GLN A 67 16.31 -20.07 -7.75
N GLU A 68 17.02 -19.14 -8.38
CA GLU A 68 16.61 -17.74 -8.46
C GLU A 68 15.58 -17.56 -9.59
N ARG A 69 14.42 -16.99 -9.24
CA ARG A 69 13.38 -16.58 -10.17
C ARG A 69 13.33 -15.06 -10.25
N TYR A 70 13.29 -14.53 -11.46
CA TYR A 70 13.13 -13.10 -11.71
C TYR A 70 11.67 -12.74 -11.86
N VAL A 71 11.21 -11.77 -11.08
CA VAL A 71 9.85 -11.25 -11.12
C VAL A 71 9.89 -9.77 -11.42
N LYS A 72 8.98 -9.32 -12.30
CA LYS A 72 8.84 -7.90 -12.65
C LYS A 72 8.30 -7.11 -11.45
N ILE A 73 8.83 -5.91 -11.25
CA ILE A 73 8.32 -5.00 -10.23
C ILE A 73 6.94 -4.49 -10.66
N TYR A 74 5.92 -4.73 -9.83
CA TYR A 74 4.58 -4.20 -10.03
C TYR A 74 4.22 -3.22 -8.91
N PRO A 75 3.53 -2.11 -9.23
CA PRO A 75 3.01 -1.21 -8.21
C PRO A 75 1.90 -1.91 -7.41
N THR A 76 1.75 -1.50 -6.16
CA THR A 76 0.58 -1.83 -5.34
C THR A 76 -0.69 -1.22 -5.95
N LYS A 77 -1.87 -1.63 -5.47
CA LYS A 77 -3.15 -1.03 -5.89
C LYS A 77 -3.20 0.50 -5.75
N GLY A 78 -2.42 1.06 -4.81
CA GLY A 78 -2.29 2.51 -4.62
C GLY A 78 -1.25 3.20 -5.51
N GLY A 79 -0.61 2.49 -6.44
CA GLY A 79 0.41 3.06 -7.34
C GLY A 79 1.82 3.17 -6.73
N THR A 80 1.99 2.86 -5.44
CA THR A 80 3.30 2.85 -4.79
C THR A 80 4.06 1.59 -5.11
N ILE A 81 5.34 1.72 -5.40
CA ILE A 81 6.27 0.60 -5.56
C ILE A 81 6.89 0.29 -4.19
N SER A 82 6.69 -0.92 -3.69
CA SER A 82 7.27 -1.36 -2.43
C SER A 82 8.77 -1.62 -2.59
N TYR A 83 9.59 -0.91 -1.83
CA TYR A 83 11.04 -1.07 -1.85
C TYR A 83 11.45 -2.26 -0.99
N TYR A 84 11.62 -3.43 -1.60
CA TYR A 84 12.24 -4.59 -0.96
C TYR A 84 13.73 -4.60 -1.30
N PHE A 85 14.51 -3.71 -0.68
CA PHE A 85 15.93 -3.50 -1.02
C PHE A 85 16.76 -4.80 -1.00
N ASN A 86 16.41 -5.76 -0.14
CA ASN A 86 17.07 -7.06 -0.05
C ASN A 86 16.71 -8.05 -1.18
N LYS A 87 15.67 -7.76 -1.97
CA LYS A 87 15.21 -8.61 -3.08
C LYS A 87 15.49 -8.00 -4.45
N TRP A 88 15.86 -6.72 -4.52
CA TRP A 88 16.04 -6.04 -5.80
C TRP A 88 17.43 -6.31 -6.35
N ARG A 89 17.51 -6.70 -7.63
CA ARG A 89 18.78 -6.88 -8.34
C ARG A 89 18.71 -6.23 -9.70
N LYS A 90 19.76 -5.49 -10.06
CA LYS A 90 19.98 -5.01 -11.43
C LYS A 90 20.73 -6.07 -12.22
N LEU A 91 20.14 -6.58 -13.29
CA LEU A 91 20.75 -7.57 -14.17
C LEU A 91 21.66 -6.89 -15.21
N ALA A 92 22.64 -7.64 -15.75
CA ALA A 92 23.46 -7.16 -16.86
C ALA A 92 22.67 -7.15 -18.19
N PHE A 93 21.75 -8.10 -18.35
CA PHE A 93 20.88 -8.29 -19.51
C PHE A 93 19.43 -7.89 -19.21
N THR A 94 18.62 -7.76 -20.25
CA THR A 94 17.18 -7.50 -20.12
C THR A 94 16.44 -8.85 -20.08
N PRO A 95 15.82 -9.23 -18.96
CA PRO A 95 15.07 -10.48 -18.88
C PRO A 95 13.78 -10.40 -19.70
N GLU A 96 13.42 -11.51 -20.35
CA GLU A 96 12.07 -11.75 -20.88
C GLU A 96 11.24 -12.44 -19.79
N PHE A 97 9.99 -12.00 -19.60
CA PHE A 97 9.09 -12.44 -18.54
C PHE A 97 7.91 -13.21 -19.10
#